data_AF-A0A420EC66-F1
#
_entry.id   AF-A0A420EC66-F1
#
_cell.length_a   1.000
_cell.length_b   1.000
_cell.length_c   1.000
_cell.angle_alpha   90.00
_cell.angle_beta   90.00
_cell.angle_gamma   90.00
#
_symmetry.space_group_name_H-M   'P 1'
#
loop_
_entity.id
_entity.type
_entity.pdbx_description
1 polymer ?
#
loop_
_entity_poly.entity_id
_entity_poly.type
_entity_poly.pdbx_seq_one_letter_code
_entity_poly.pdbx_strand_id
1 'polypeptide(L)'
;MPSVSSHTNAPAAAEDFARNWEAVRHDGAIQFAPVELPEKPQTPDWLARLFKAVGDLLRPVAEALGVSWPTLKWILLALAIALLLFIVWRLLGPLLLPSSKKEDTPEEWAPDQAQAVALLEDADRLVAEGRFGEATHLLLQRSVGHIRDTRPDLLDPSSTAREISRLDALSDTARQTFALIAERVEHSLFALRPLNDEDWQVARKAYSEFALTRPTAAEGPLGA
;
A
#
# COMPACT_ATOMS: atom_id res chain seq x y z
N MET A 1 -23.68 -44.77 34.24
CA MET A 1 -23.92 -43.48 33.54
C MET A 1 -24.48 -42.49 34.55
N PRO A 2 -23.66 -41.68 35.24
CA PRO A 2 -24.17 -40.63 36.11
C PRO A 2 -24.49 -39.39 35.26
N SER A 3 -25.76 -39.01 35.28
CA SER A 3 -26.31 -37.81 34.67
C SER A 3 -25.77 -36.55 35.35
N VAL A 4 -25.03 -35.72 34.61
CA VAL A 4 -24.62 -34.38 35.06
C VAL A 4 -25.79 -33.43 34.86
N SER A 5 -26.47 -33.09 35.96
CA SER A 5 -27.52 -32.08 35.98
C SER A 5 -26.88 -30.68 35.96
N SER A 6 -26.79 -30.08 34.77
CA SER A 6 -26.41 -28.68 34.60
C SER A 6 -27.51 -27.75 35.13
N HIS A 7 -27.45 -27.45 36.43
CA HIS A 7 -28.17 -26.32 37.01
C HIS A 7 -27.44 -25.04 36.59
N THR A 8 -27.97 -24.36 35.58
CA THR A 8 -27.54 -23.03 35.14
C THR A 8 -27.93 -21.99 36.19
N ASN A 9 -27.13 -21.88 37.25
CA ASN A 9 -27.18 -20.74 38.16
C ASN A 9 -26.42 -19.55 37.53
N ALA A 10 -27.02 -18.98 36.49
CA ALA A 10 -26.59 -17.72 35.88
C ALA A 10 -26.32 -16.57 36.89
N PRO A 11 -27.12 -16.38 37.97
CA PRO A 11 -26.82 -15.34 38.95
C PRO A 11 -25.52 -15.61 39.73
N ALA A 12 -25.26 -16.87 40.11
CA ALA A 12 -24.02 -17.23 40.80
C ALA A 12 -22.79 -17.04 39.90
N ALA A 13 -22.89 -17.39 38.61
CA ALA A 13 -21.81 -17.16 37.65
C ALA A 13 -21.51 -15.66 37.43
N ALA A 14 -22.55 -14.81 37.47
CA ALA A 14 -22.38 -13.35 37.37
C ALA A 14 -21.71 -12.77 38.63
N GLU A 15 -22.06 -13.26 39.82
CA GLU A 15 -21.40 -12.90 41.07
C GLU A 15 -19.94 -13.35 41.10
N ASP A 16 -19.65 -14.57 40.62
CA ASP A 16 -18.29 -15.11 40.52
C ASP A 16 -17.43 -14.29 39.56
N PHE A 17 -17.99 -13.90 38.40
CA PHE A 17 -17.33 -13.01 37.46
C PHE A 17 -17.04 -11.65 38.07
N ALA A 18 -18.02 -11.04 38.76
CA ALA A 18 -17.85 -9.75 39.42
C ALA A 18 -16.72 -9.80 40.46
N ARG A 19 -16.69 -10.85 41.31
CA ARG A 19 -15.62 -11.03 42.30
C ARG A 19 -14.25 -11.21 41.67
N ASN A 20 -14.14 -12.01 40.61
CA ASN A 20 -12.88 -12.22 39.90
C ASN A 20 -12.40 -10.95 39.19
N TRP A 21 -13.31 -10.20 38.59
CA TRP A 21 -13.01 -8.91 37.98
C TRP A 21 -12.56 -7.88 39.01
N GLU A 22 -13.22 -7.82 40.17
CA GLU A 22 -12.82 -6.95 41.29
C GLU A 22 -11.40 -7.32 41.77
N ALA A 23 -11.09 -8.62 41.87
CA ALA A 23 -9.77 -9.10 42.26
C ALA A 23 -8.67 -8.72 41.26
N VAL A 24 -8.90 -8.92 39.96
CA VAL A 24 -7.95 -8.49 38.89
C VAL A 24 -7.81 -6.97 38.87
N ARG A 25 -8.92 -6.24 39.05
CA ARG A 25 -8.91 -4.79 39.10
C ARG A 25 -8.07 -4.30 40.27
N HIS A 26 -8.14 -4.91 41.45
CA HIS A 26 -7.34 -4.49 42.61
C HIS A 26 -5.91 -5.04 42.65
N ASP A 27 -5.49 -5.82 41.65
CA ASP A 27 -4.13 -6.35 41.60
C ASP A 27 -3.12 -5.24 41.26
N GLY A 28 -2.34 -4.85 42.27
CA GLY A 28 -1.26 -3.86 42.16
C GLY A 28 -0.11 -4.30 41.25
N ALA A 29 -0.02 -5.59 40.88
CA ALA A 29 0.94 -6.04 39.87
C ALA A 29 0.52 -5.66 38.44
N ILE A 30 -0.76 -5.37 38.22
CA ILE A 30 -1.35 -4.98 36.92
C ILE A 30 -1.67 -3.48 36.88
N GLN A 31 -1.90 -2.85 38.05
CA GLN A 31 -2.10 -1.42 38.15
C GLN A 31 -0.79 -0.63 38.15
N PHE A 32 -0.56 0.16 37.11
CA PHE A 32 0.49 1.18 37.11
C PHE A 32 0.04 2.38 37.94
N ALA A 33 0.82 2.73 38.97
CA ALA A 33 0.62 3.98 39.70
C ALA A 33 0.99 5.18 38.80
N PRO A 34 0.32 6.34 38.95
CA PRO A 34 0.78 7.57 38.32
C PRO A 34 2.23 7.84 38.72
N VAL A 35 3.13 7.88 37.72
CA VAL A 35 4.55 8.17 37.94
C VAL A 35 4.72 9.67 38.05
N GLU A 36 5.47 10.14 39.05
CA GLU A 36 5.90 11.53 39.10
C GLU A 36 6.77 11.82 37.87
N LEU A 37 6.26 12.67 36.98
CA LEU A 37 7.01 13.09 35.80
C LEU A 37 8.20 13.94 36.26
N PRO A 38 9.43 13.63 35.83
CA PRO A 38 10.57 14.48 36.13
C PRO A 38 10.33 15.90 35.59
N GLU A 39 10.89 16.91 36.26
CA GLU A 39 10.85 18.27 35.75
C GLU A 39 11.38 18.31 34.31
N LYS A 40 10.68 19.07 33.45
CA LYS A 40 11.04 19.14 32.03
C LYS A 40 12.49 19.61 31.90
N PRO A 41 13.35 18.87 31.18
CA PRO A 41 14.73 19.28 31.01
C PRO A 41 14.77 20.67 30.35
N GLN A 42 15.64 21.54 30.86
CA GLN A 42 15.82 22.87 30.28
C GLN A 42 16.35 22.74 28.84
N THR A 43 15.95 23.66 27.97
CA THR A 43 16.40 23.68 26.58
C THR A 43 17.92 23.79 26.50
N PRO A 44 18.62 22.96 25.72
CA PRO A 44 20.08 23.01 25.61
C PRO A 44 20.60 24.38 25.14
N ASP A 45 21.69 24.86 25.75
CA ASP A 45 22.28 26.17 25.44
C ASP A 45 22.63 26.37 23.97
N TRP A 46 23.13 25.33 23.29
CA TRP A 46 23.47 25.42 21.87
C TRP A 46 22.24 25.69 21.00
N LEU A 47 21.09 25.11 21.37
CA LEU A 47 19.82 25.28 20.67
C LEU A 47 19.28 26.70 20.88
N ALA A 48 19.39 27.22 22.11
CA ALA A 48 19.05 28.61 22.41
C ALA A 48 19.91 29.60 21.60
N ARG A 49 21.21 29.32 21.47
CA ARG A 49 22.14 30.13 20.65
C ARG A 49 21.80 30.06 19.16
N LEU A 50 21.43 28.88 18.64
CA LEU A 50 21.00 28.71 17.27
C LEU A 50 19.75 29.54 16.96
N PHE A 51 18.69 29.43 17.78
CA PHE A 51 17.47 30.21 17.58
C PHE A 51 17.72 31.72 17.64
N LYS A 52 18.61 32.16 18.53
CA LYS A 52 19.02 33.56 18.60
C LYS A 52 19.73 34.01 17.31
N ALA A 53 20.70 33.22 16.83
CA ALA A 53 21.43 33.53 15.60
C ALA A 53 20.50 33.58 14.36
N VAL A 54 19.56 32.64 14.26
CA VAL A 54 18.54 32.63 13.19
C VAL A 54 17.62 33.85 13.30
N GLY A 55 17.19 34.21 14.51
CA GLY A 55 16.37 35.39 14.76
C GLY A 55 17.08 36.69 14.37
N ASP A 56 18.36 36.83 14.73
CA ASP A 56 19.18 37.99 14.37
C ASP A 56 19.40 38.08 12.84
N LEU A 57 19.55 36.93 12.16
CA LEU A 57 19.68 36.87 10.70
C LEU A 57 18.38 37.28 9.98
N LEU A 58 17.21 36.87 10.50
CA LEU A 58 15.91 37.16 9.90
C LEU A 58 15.35 38.54 10.29
N ARG A 59 15.85 39.15 11.38
CA ARG A 59 15.45 40.48 11.85
C ARG A 59 15.43 41.57 10.75
N PRO A 60 16.49 41.78 9.95
CA PRO A 60 16.48 42.82 8.92
C PRO A 60 15.42 42.58 7.84
N VAL A 61 15.10 41.31 7.53
CA VAL A 61 14.03 40.96 6.59
C VAL A 61 12.67 41.26 7.20
N ALA A 62 12.47 40.93 8.48
CA ALA A 62 11.22 41.23 9.19
C ALA A 62 10.96 42.74 9.33
N GLU A 63 12.01 43.51 9.62
CA GLU A 63 11.96 44.98 9.72
C GLU A 63 11.73 45.62 8.34
N ALA A 64 12.44 45.16 7.29
CA ALA A 64 12.28 45.67 5.93
C ALA A 64 10.89 45.39 5.34
N LEU A 65 10.28 44.26 5.70
CA LEU A 65 8.92 43.92 5.29
C LEU A 65 7.84 44.61 6.17
N GLY A 66 8.23 45.31 7.24
CA GLY A 66 7.28 45.95 8.16
C GLY A 66 6.31 44.97 8.80
N VAL A 67 6.70 43.69 8.93
CA VAL A 67 5.79 42.60 9.27
C VAL A 67 5.53 42.63 10.77
N SER A 68 4.44 43.31 11.13
CA SER A 68 3.86 43.16 12.45
C SER A 68 3.31 41.74 12.64
N TRP A 69 3.32 41.22 13.87
CA TRP A 69 2.74 39.92 14.20
C TRP A 69 1.29 39.73 13.66
N PRO A 70 0.41 40.74 13.71
CA PRO A 70 -0.89 40.70 13.03
C PRO A 70 -0.79 40.44 11.52
N THR A 71 0.13 41.11 10.82
CA THR A 71 0.33 40.94 9.37
C THR A 71 0.84 39.53 9.03
N LEU A 72 1.82 39.03 9.79
CA LEU A 72 2.37 37.68 9.58
C LEU A 72 1.30 36.60 9.73
N LYS A 73 0.43 36.72 10.75
CA LYS A 73 -0.69 35.81 10.97
C LYS A 73 -1.61 35.75 9.75
N TRP A 74 -1.95 36.90 9.15
CA TRP A 74 -2.80 36.94 7.96
C TRP A 74 -2.12 36.36 6.73
N ILE A 75 -0.81 36.60 6.55
CA ILE A 75 -0.02 35.98 5.46
C ILE A 75 0.01 34.45 5.62
N LEU A 76 0.31 33.95 6.82
CA LEU A 76 0.33 32.51 7.11
C LEU A 76 -1.06 31.88 6.94
N LEU A 77 -2.12 32.57 7.36
CA LEU A 77 -3.49 32.11 7.16
C LEU A 77 -3.86 32.06 5.68
N ALA A 78 -3.52 33.10 4.90
CA ALA A 78 -3.74 33.12 3.46
C ALA A 78 -2.97 32.00 2.76
N LEU A 79 -1.72 31.74 3.17
CA LEU A 79 -0.91 30.64 2.65
C LEU A 79 -1.49 29.28 3.01
N ALA A 80 -1.96 29.09 4.26
CA ALA A 80 -2.61 27.87 4.70
C ALA A 80 -3.92 27.61 3.93
N ILE A 81 -4.73 28.64 3.69
CA ILE A 81 -5.95 28.55 2.87
C ILE A 81 -5.59 28.22 1.42
N ALA A 82 -4.59 28.88 0.83
CA ALA A 82 -4.13 28.59 -0.53
C ALA A 82 -3.64 27.15 -0.68
N LEU A 83 -2.87 26.64 0.30
CA LEU A 83 -2.43 25.26 0.33
C LEU A 83 -3.62 24.29 0.45
N LEU A 84 -4.58 24.60 1.32
CA LEU A 84 -5.79 23.80 1.47
C LEU A 84 -6.58 23.74 0.15
N LEU A 85 -6.79 24.89 -0.50
CA LEU A 85 -7.46 24.97 -1.79
C LEU A 85 -6.69 24.21 -2.88
N PHE A 86 -5.35 24.28 -2.88
CA PHE A 86 -4.52 23.50 -3.80
C PHE A 86 -4.68 22.00 -3.58
N ILE A 87 -4.68 21.53 -2.33
CA ILE A 87 -4.90 20.12 -1.96
C ILE A 87 -6.31 19.70 -2.39
N VAL A 88 -7.34 20.46 -2.04
CA VAL A 88 -8.72 20.21 -2.45
C VAL A 88 -8.83 20.14 -3.97
N TRP A 89 -8.26 21.10 -4.70
CA TRP A 89 -8.25 21.08 -6.17
C TRP A 89 -7.49 19.88 -6.74
N ARG A 90 -6.37 19.47 -6.11
CA ARG A 90 -5.59 18.31 -6.54
C ARG A 90 -6.29 16.97 -6.29
N LEU A 91 -7.10 16.88 -5.23
CA LEU A 91 -7.89 15.69 -4.89
C LEU A 91 -9.22 15.64 -5.65
N LEU A 92 -9.92 16.77 -5.81
CA LEU A 92 -11.20 16.85 -6.51
C LEU A 92 -11.04 17.06 -8.02
N GLY A 93 -9.86 17.47 -8.49
CA GLY A 93 -9.53 17.56 -9.91
C GLY A 93 -9.90 16.32 -10.73
N PRO A 94 -9.51 15.10 -10.30
CA PRO A 94 -9.93 13.86 -10.97
C PRO A 94 -11.42 13.50 -10.80
N LEU A 95 -12.15 14.15 -9.88
CA LEU A 95 -13.59 13.93 -9.66
C LEU A 95 -14.48 14.95 -10.40
N LEU A 96 -14.00 16.18 -10.61
CA LEU A 96 -14.79 17.30 -11.16
C LEU A 96 -14.52 17.57 -12.64
N LEU A 97 -13.35 17.17 -13.14
CA LEU A 97 -13.07 17.17 -14.57
C LEU A 97 -13.23 15.73 -15.05
N PRO A 98 -14.34 15.37 -15.71
CA PRO A 98 -14.34 14.17 -16.51
C PRO A 98 -13.25 14.40 -17.56
N SER A 99 -12.10 13.75 -17.39
CA SER A 99 -11.17 13.58 -18.49
C SER A 99 -12.03 13.03 -19.61
N SER A 100 -12.14 13.77 -20.72
CA SER A 100 -12.67 13.24 -21.97
C SER A 100 -11.66 12.21 -22.46
N LYS A 101 -11.63 11.09 -21.74
CA LYS A 101 -11.08 9.85 -22.22
C LYS A 101 -12.13 9.44 -23.23
N LYS A 102 -11.75 9.59 -24.51
CA LYS A 102 -12.41 8.86 -25.59
C LYS A 102 -12.75 7.49 -25.04
N GLU A 103 -13.99 7.08 -25.26
CA GLU A 103 -14.40 5.70 -25.16
C GLU A 103 -13.52 4.89 -26.11
N ASP A 104 -12.30 4.61 -25.69
CA ASP A 104 -11.53 3.50 -26.21
C ASP A 104 -12.20 2.30 -25.58
N THR A 105 -12.96 1.59 -26.44
CA THR A 105 -13.27 0.15 -26.40
C THR A 105 -12.43 -0.56 -25.35
N PRO A 106 -12.97 -1.47 -24.53
CA PRO A 106 -12.21 -2.13 -23.46
C PRO A 106 -10.92 -2.75 -24.01
N GLU A 107 -9.84 -1.98 -24.01
CA GLU A 107 -8.53 -2.42 -24.41
C GLU A 107 -8.04 -3.28 -23.26
N GLU A 108 -8.12 -4.56 -23.51
CA GLU A 108 -7.66 -5.62 -22.63
C GLU A 108 -6.21 -5.33 -22.25
N TRP A 109 -5.95 -5.06 -20.97
CA TRP A 109 -4.61 -4.68 -20.51
C TRP A 109 -3.60 -5.79 -20.84
N ALA A 110 -2.58 -5.45 -21.62
CA ALA A 110 -1.44 -6.29 -21.95
C ALA A 110 -0.14 -5.48 -21.83
N PRO A 111 0.96 -6.07 -21.31
CA PRO A 111 2.27 -5.44 -21.27
C PRO A 111 2.79 -5.06 -22.67
N ASP A 112 3.65 -4.05 -22.74
CA ASP A 112 4.43 -3.79 -23.95
C ASP A 112 5.34 -4.99 -24.25
N GLN A 113 5.32 -5.47 -25.50
CA GLN A 113 6.02 -6.69 -25.88
C GLN A 113 7.53 -6.59 -25.71
N ALA A 114 8.14 -5.45 -26.02
CA ALA A 114 9.58 -5.27 -25.87
C ALA A 114 9.98 -5.28 -24.38
N GLN A 115 9.17 -4.64 -23.52
CA GLN A 115 9.37 -4.70 -22.07
C GLN A 115 9.17 -6.10 -21.50
N ALA A 116 8.19 -6.85 -22.00
CA ALA A 116 7.92 -8.22 -21.58
C ALA A 116 9.08 -9.17 -21.94
N VAL A 117 9.65 -9.03 -23.15
CA VAL A 117 10.83 -9.79 -23.58
C VAL A 117 12.04 -9.46 -22.69
N ALA A 118 12.33 -8.18 -22.48
CA ALA A 118 13.45 -7.77 -21.63
C ALA A 118 13.30 -8.28 -20.19
N LEU A 119 12.09 -8.25 -19.62
CA LEU A 119 11.81 -8.80 -18.30
C LEU A 119 12.02 -10.32 -18.25
N LEU A 120 11.59 -11.04 -19.27
CA LEU A 120 11.81 -12.49 -19.37
C LEU A 120 13.31 -12.83 -19.45
N GLU A 121 14.09 -12.07 -20.22
CA GLU A 121 15.56 -12.23 -20.29
C GLU A 121 16.23 -11.97 -18.94
N ASP A 122 15.83 -10.91 -18.24
CA ASP A 122 16.34 -10.58 -16.91
C ASP A 122 16.04 -11.69 -15.90
N ALA A 123 14.84 -12.27 -15.96
CA ALA A 123 14.44 -13.39 -15.11
C ALA A 123 15.15 -14.71 -15.49
N ASP A 124 15.36 -14.97 -16.79
CA ASP A 124 16.12 -16.13 -17.28
C ASP A 124 17.59 -16.07 -16.81
N ARG A 125 18.20 -14.88 -16.67
CA ARG A 125 19.54 -14.73 -16.07
C ARG A 125 19.57 -15.17 -14.61
N LEU A 126 18.55 -14.84 -13.82
CA LEU A 126 18.45 -15.29 -12.42
C LEU A 126 18.31 -16.82 -12.35
N VAL A 127 17.59 -17.42 -13.29
CA VAL A 127 17.47 -18.87 -13.40
C VAL A 127 18.79 -19.55 -13.76
N ALA A 128 19.62 -18.93 -14.62
CA ALA A 128 20.97 -19.44 -14.91
C ALA A 128 21.87 -19.48 -13.66
N GLU A 129 21.60 -18.64 -12.67
CA GLU A 129 22.26 -18.64 -11.35
C GLU A 129 21.62 -19.63 -10.35
N GLY A 130 20.56 -20.36 -10.75
CA GLY A 130 19.79 -21.26 -9.89
C GLY A 130 18.77 -20.56 -8.98
N ARG A 131 18.49 -19.27 -9.21
CA ARG A 131 17.65 -18.43 -8.35
C ARG A 131 16.20 -18.37 -8.84
N PHE A 132 15.53 -19.52 -8.87
CA PHE A 132 14.17 -19.66 -9.42
C PHE A 132 13.09 -18.83 -8.69
N GLY A 133 13.17 -18.80 -7.35
CA GLY A 133 12.26 -18.01 -6.51
C GLY A 133 12.35 -16.51 -6.82
N GLU A 134 13.57 -16.01 -6.99
CA GLU A 134 13.82 -14.60 -7.28
C GLU A 134 13.42 -14.23 -8.70
N ALA A 135 13.65 -15.12 -9.68
CA ALA A 135 13.16 -14.93 -11.04
C ALA A 135 11.63 -14.80 -11.10
N THR A 136 10.92 -15.67 -10.38
CA THR A 136 9.44 -15.65 -10.34
C THR A 136 8.92 -14.42 -9.58
N HIS A 137 9.60 -14.03 -8.48
CA HIS A 137 9.26 -12.81 -7.75
C HIS A 137 9.49 -11.55 -8.60
N LEU A 138 10.58 -11.50 -9.38
CA LEU A 138 10.87 -10.39 -10.30
C LEU A 138 9.77 -10.23 -11.36
N LEU A 139 9.29 -11.34 -11.96
CA LEU A 139 8.17 -11.31 -12.90
C LEU A 139 6.93 -10.68 -12.26
N LEU A 140 6.56 -11.12 -11.06
CA LEU A 140 5.39 -10.62 -10.35
C LEU A 140 5.54 -9.13 -9.99
N GLN A 141 6.68 -8.75 -9.42
CA GLN A 141 6.91 -7.38 -8.96
C GLN A 141 6.88 -6.39 -10.13
N ARG A 142 7.56 -6.71 -11.23
CA ARG A 142 7.65 -5.82 -12.40
C ARG A 142 6.29 -5.71 -13.09
N SER A 143 5.54 -6.81 -13.22
CA SER A 143 4.23 -6.82 -13.86
C SER A 143 3.19 -6.02 -13.07
N VAL A 144 3.15 -6.17 -11.74
CA VAL A 144 2.28 -5.34 -10.87
C VAL A 144 2.68 -3.86 -10.92
N GLY A 145 3.99 -3.58 -10.91
CA GLY A 145 4.49 -2.21 -11.08
C GLY A 145 4.00 -1.57 -12.37
N HIS A 146 4.03 -2.31 -13.48
CA HIS A 146 3.55 -1.83 -14.77
C HIS A 146 2.03 -1.55 -14.78
N ILE A 147 1.21 -2.39 -14.13
CA ILE A 147 -0.23 -2.11 -13.97
C ILE A 147 -0.42 -0.80 -13.20
N ARG A 148 0.31 -0.61 -12.10
CA ARG A 148 0.19 0.60 -11.28
C ARG A 148 0.56 1.87 -12.07
N ASP A 149 1.57 1.78 -12.91
CA ASP A 149 2.04 2.93 -13.69
C ASP A 149 1.10 3.27 -14.87
N THR A 150 0.48 2.25 -15.51
CA THR A 150 -0.41 2.42 -16.67
C THR A 150 -1.87 2.65 -16.30
N ARG A 151 -2.33 2.04 -15.20
CA ARG A 151 -3.72 2.01 -14.73
C ARG A 151 -3.75 2.25 -13.20
N PRO A 152 -3.34 3.45 -12.73
CA PRO A 152 -3.26 3.74 -11.29
C PRO A 152 -4.61 3.60 -10.56
N ASP A 153 -5.72 3.80 -11.27
CA ASP A 153 -7.07 3.68 -10.70
C ASP A 153 -7.50 2.21 -10.46
N LEU A 154 -6.79 1.22 -11.02
CA LEU A 154 -7.11 -0.20 -10.83
C LEU A 154 -6.58 -0.78 -9.53
N LEU A 155 -5.47 -0.24 -9.00
CA LEU A 155 -4.73 -0.82 -7.89
C LEU A 155 -4.62 0.18 -6.74
N ASP A 156 -5.04 -0.26 -5.55
CA ASP A 156 -4.75 0.47 -4.32
C ASP A 156 -3.29 0.19 -3.90
N PRO A 157 -2.60 1.11 -3.20
CA PRO A 157 -1.29 0.84 -2.62
C PRO A 157 -1.22 -0.43 -1.76
N SER A 158 -2.34 -0.87 -1.17
CA SER A 158 -2.47 -2.09 -0.37
C SER A 158 -2.84 -3.35 -1.17
N SER A 159 -3.08 -3.24 -2.47
CA SER A 159 -3.50 -4.38 -3.30
C SER A 159 -2.47 -5.50 -3.31
N THR A 160 -2.91 -6.69 -2.95
CA THR A 160 -2.08 -7.90 -2.97
C THR A 160 -2.14 -8.58 -4.35
N ALA A 161 -1.11 -9.37 -4.70
CA ALA A 161 -1.10 -10.11 -5.97
C ALA A 161 -2.32 -11.03 -6.17
N ARG A 162 -2.85 -11.59 -5.07
CA ARG A 162 -4.03 -12.46 -5.07
C ARG A 162 -5.36 -11.71 -5.22
N GLU A 163 -5.41 -10.46 -4.80
CA GLU A 163 -6.54 -9.57 -5.10
C GLU A 163 -6.49 -9.12 -6.56
N ILE A 164 -5.30 -8.79 -7.06
CA ILE A 164 -5.07 -8.41 -8.46
C ILE A 164 -5.56 -9.53 -9.40
N SER A 165 -5.27 -10.79 -9.08
CA SER A 165 -5.71 -11.93 -9.90
C SER A 165 -7.23 -12.14 -9.94
N ARG A 166 -8.02 -11.36 -9.19
CA ARG A 166 -9.50 -11.43 -9.14
C ARG A 166 -10.17 -10.16 -9.64
N LEU A 167 -9.40 -9.19 -10.14
CA LEU A 167 -9.95 -7.95 -10.66
C LEU A 167 -10.71 -8.22 -11.97
N ASP A 168 -12.00 -7.90 -11.98
CA ASP A 168 -12.87 -8.03 -13.17
C ASP A 168 -12.41 -7.14 -14.32
N ALA A 169 -11.70 -6.05 -13.99
CA ALA A 169 -11.15 -5.11 -14.96
C ALA A 169 -9.90 -5.62 -15.71
N LEU A 170 -9.36 -6.78 -15.33
CA LEU A 170 -8.31 -7.49 -16.07
C LEU A 170 -8.94 -8.54 -17.01
N SER A 171 -8.16 -9.05 -17.97
CA SER A 171 -8.59 -10.20 -18.76
C SER A 171 -8.62 -11.49 -17.96
N ASP A 172 -9.38 -12.49 -18.43
CA ASP A 172 -9.31 -13.84 -17.87
C ASP A 172 -7.87 -14.39 -17.92
N THR A 173 -7.17 -14.17 -19.04
CA THR A 173 -5.78 -14.59 -19.21
C THR A 173 -4.84 -13.89 -18.23
N ALA A 174 -5.00 -12.58 -18.01
CA ALA A 174 -4.22 -11.84 -17.03
C ALA A 174 -4.50 -12.34 -15.61
N ARG A 175 -5.78 -12.51 -15.23
CA ARG A 175 -6.18 -13.03 -13.93
C ARG A 175 -5.56 -14.40 -13.65
N GLN A 176 -5.64 -15.33 -14.61
CA GLN A 176 -5.05 -16.66 -14.49
C GLN A 176 -3.53 -16.63 -14.37
N THR A 177 -2.87 -15.77 -15.16
CA THR A 177 -1.41 -15.60 -15.12
C THR A 177 -0.95 -15.08 -13.76
N PHE A 178 -1.58 -14.02 -13.24
CA PHE A 178 -1.25 -13.49 -11.93
C PHE A 178 -1.52 -14.50 -10.81
N ALA A 179 -2.63 -15.25 -10.88
CA ALA A 179 -2.93 -16.29 -9.90
C ALA A 179 -1.83 -17.36 -9.86
N LEU A 180 -1.41 -17.87 -11.02
CA LEU A 180 -0.39 -18.92 -11.13
C LEU A 180 0.99 -18.47 -10.62
N ILE A 181 1.38 -17.23 -10.90
CA ILE A 181 2.66 -16.66 -10.47
C ILE A 181 2.60 -16.35 -8.97
N ALA A 182 1.52 -15.72 -8.49
CA ALA A 182 1.34 -15.36 -7.09
C ALA A 182 1.34 -16.61 -6.19
N GLU A 183 0.63 -17.67 -6.57
CA GLU A 183 0.59 -18.92 -5.82
C GLU A 183 1.99 -19.52 -5.60
N ARG A 184 2.83 -19.51 -6.64
CA ARG A 184 4.22 -20.02 -6.57
C ARG A 184 5.10 -19.15 -5.69
N VAL A 185 5.01 -17.83 -5.83
CA VAL A 185 5.73 -16.88 -4.97
C VAL A 185 5.30 -17.08 -3.51
N GLU A 186 4.00 -17.16 -3.23
CA GLU A 186 3.45 -17.38 -1.89
C GLU A 186 3.93 -18.72 -1.30
N HIS A 187 3.88 -19.82 -2.05
CA HIS A 187 4.41 -21.11 -1.62
C HIS A 187 5.92 -21.04 -1.31
N SER A 188 6.70 -20.33 -2.13
CA SER A 188 8.14 -20.20 -1.89
C SER A 188 8.48 -19.37 -0.65
N LEU A 189 7.73 -18.28 -0.42
CA LEU A 189 7.98 -17.36 0.68
C LEU A 189 7.41 -17.87 2.01
N PHE A 190 6.21 -18.45 2.00
CA PHE A 190 5.49 -18.81 3.23
C PHE A 190 5.59 -20.29 3.58
N ALA A 191 5.68 -21.18 2.60
CA ALA A 191 5.80 -22.63 2.87
C ALA A 191 7.27 -23.11 2.90
N LEU A 192 8.25 -22.20 2.78
CA LEU A 192 9.69 -22.49 2.75
C LEU A 192 10.07 -23.57 1.73
N ARG A 193 9.28 -23.70 0.66
CA ARG A 193 9.51 -24.67 -0.41
C ARG A 193 10.22 -23.95 -1.56
N PRO A 194 11.53 -24.18 -1.79
CA PRO A 194 12.22 -23.53 -2.88
C PRO A 194 11.59 -23.93 -4.22
N LEU A 195 11.41 -22.95 -5.11
CA LEU A 195 10.98 -23.23 -6.48
C LEU A 195 12.12 -23.91 -7.24
N ASN A 196 11.74 -24.82 -8.14
CA ASN A 196 12.66 -25.49 -9.05
C ASN A 196 12.43 -25.04 -10.50
N ASP A 197 13.14 -25.67 -11.44
CA ASP A 197 13.00 -25.36 -12.86
C ASP A 197 11.58 -25.63 -13.38
N GLU A 198 10.92 -26.71 -12.96
CA GLU A 198 9.55 -27.01 -13.38
C GLU A 198 8.57 -25.92 -12.93
N ASP A 199 8.67 -25.47 -11.68
CA ASP A 199 7.86 -24.39 -11.15
C ASP A 199 8.09 -23.07 -11.92
N TRP A 200 9.36 -22.79 -12.25
CA TRP A 200 9.75 -21.65 -13.05
C TRP A 200 9.18 -21.71 -14.47
N GLN A 201 9.32 -22.84 -15.18
CA GLN A 201 8.82 -22.97 -16.55
C GLN A 201 7.31 -22.75 -16.64
N VAL A 202 6.55 -23.20 -15.63
CA VAL A 202 5.10 -22.93 -15.59
C VAL A 202 4.81 -21.44 -15.43
N ALA A 203 5.50 -20.75 -14.51
CA ALA A 203 5.32 -19.30 -14.32
C ALA A 203 5.74 -18.50 -15.55
N ARG A 204 6.90 -18.83 -16.13
CA ARG A 204 7.45 -18.20 -17.34
C ARG A 204 6.52 -18.38 -18.53
N LYS A 205 6.01 -19.59 -18.73
CA LYS A 205 5.07 -19.90 -19.81
C LYS A 205 3.80 -19.07 -19.67
N ALA A 206 3.16 -19.10 -18.51
CA ALA A 206 1.94 -18.32 -18.25
C ALA A 206 2.16 -16.83 -18.52
N TYR A 207 3.28 -16.26 -18.03
CA TYR A 207 3.62 -14.86 -18.31
C TYR A 207 3.83 -14.58 -19.79
N SER A 208 4.56 -15.45 -20.50
CA SER A 208 4.84 -15.26 -21.93
C SER A 208 3.59 -15.37 -22.80
N GLU A 209 2.68 -16.32 -22.51
CA GLU A 209 1.41 -16.46 -23.20
C GLU A 209 0.54 -15.21 -22.99
N PHE A 210 0.52 -14.68 -21.78
CA PHE A 210 -0.20 -13.45 -21.48
C PHE A 210 0.42 -12.22 -22.16
N ALA A 211 1.74 -12.04 -22.05
CA ALA A 211 2.40 -10.80 -22.44
C ALA A 211 2.75 -10.71 -23.93
N LEU A 212 2.88 -11.85 -24.62
CA LEU A 212 3.29 -11.91 -26.03
C LEU A 212 2.15 -12.27 -26.98
N THR A 213 1.01 -12.74 -26.47
CA THR A 213 -0.18 -12.94 -27.32
C THR A 213 -0.77 -11.58 -27.68
N ARG A 214 -0.86 -11.29 -28.98
CA ARG A 214 -1.51 -10.07 -29.48
C ARG A 214 -2.99 -10.13 -29.10
N PRO A 215 -3.57 -9.09 -28.48
CA PRO A 215 -5.03 -9.00 -28.39
C PRO A 215 -5.55 -8.94 -29.83
N THR A 216 -6.34 -9.94 -30.23
CA THR A 216 -6.98 -9.97 -31.54
C THR A 216 -7.95 -8.81 -31.60
N ALA A 217 -7.58 -7.74 -32.31
CA ALA A 217 -8.55 -6.73 -32.72
C ALA A 217 -9.64 -7.45 -33.51
N ALA A 218 -10.87 -7.42 -33.00
CA ALA A 218 -12.03 -8.05 -33.63
C ALA A 218 -12.12 -7.60 -35.10
N GLU A 219 -12.08 -8.56 -36.02
CA GLU A 219 -12.45 -8.34 -37.41
C GLU A 219 -13.90 -7.82 -37.44
N GLY A 220 -14.06 -6.51 -37.68
CA GLY A 220 -15.35 -5.94 -38.00
C GLY A 220 -15.88 -6.57 -39.30
N PRO A 221 -17.18 -6.90 -39.38
CA PRO A 221 -17.72 -7.50 -40.59
C PRO A 221 -17.64 -6.47 -41.72
N LEU A 222 -16.85 -6.76 -42.75
CA LEU A 222 -16.93 -6.08 -44.03
C LEU A 222 -18.30 -6.41 -44.62
N GLY A 223 -19.23 -5.48 -44.47
CA GLY A 223 -20.52 -5.49 -45.14
C GLY A 223 -20.32 -5.56 -46.65
N ALA A 224 -21.01 -6.52 -47.27
CA ALA A 224 -21.32 -6.55 -48.68
C ALA A 224 -22.47 -5.58 -49.01
#